data_AF-A0A380BF06-F1
#
_entry.id   AF-A0A380BF06-F1
#
_cell.length_a   1.000
_cell.length_b   1.000
_cell.length_c   1.000
_cell.angle_alpha   90.00
_cell.angle_beta   90.00
_cell.angle_gamma   90.00
#
_symmetry.space_group_name_H-M   'P 1'
#
loop_
_entity.id
_entity.type
_entity.pdbx_description
1 polymer ?
#
loop_
_entity_poly.entity_id
_entity_poly.type
_entity_poly.pdbx_seq_one_letter_code
_entity_poly.pdbx_strand_id
1 'polypeptide(L)'
;MNKNSSITVYFYKKEEKSIRNVALFFIIILTLLGCNRLENGVHIYNNSTATSEQAEEIFSRDDRLVSSNAIFNDNKIISGVTVKTFSRFRKEKIEKDLKKKLKEAYPEFEIVVSADNKIVHMTSKLIQDKDDKNLGKELKAIVSLLKEET
;
A
#
# COMPACT_ATOMS: atom_id res chain seq x y z
N MET A 1 15.25 -6.18 67.70
CA MET A 1 14.41 -5.97 66.50
C MET A 1 15.27 -5.33 65.41
N ASN A 2 15.52 -6.08 64.33
CA ASN A 2 16.51 -5.74 63.29
C ASN A 2 15.89 -4.79 62.25
N LYS A 3 16.14 -3.48 62.40
CA LYS A 3 15.66 -2.40 61.51
C LYS A 3 16.22 -2.46 60.08
N ASN A 4 17.29 -3.23 59.83
CA ASN A 4 17.95 -3.28 58.52
C ASN A 4 17.22 -4.17 57.50
N SER A 5 16.40 -5.13 57.93
CA SER A 5 15.70 -6.03 57.00
C SER A 5 14.60 -5.31 56.21
N SER A 6 13.90 -4.36 56.82
CA SER A 6 12.79 -3.66 56.17
C SER A 6 13.27 -2.71 55.07
N ILE A 7 14.39 -2.00 55.27
CA ILE A 7 14.89 -0.98 54.32
C ILE A 7 15.30 -1.63 52.99
N THR A 8 15.99 -2.78 53.04
CA THR A 8 16.42 -3.51 51.83
C THR A 8 15.23 -4.00 51.01
N VAL A 9 14.16 -4.46 51.67
CA VAL A 9 12.92 -4.92 51.00
C VAL A 9 12.18 -3.74 50.34
N TYR A 10 12.17 -2.57 50.98
CA TYR A 10 11.59 -1.36 50.39
C TYR A 10 12.37 -0.86 49.17
N PHE A 11 13.71 -0.94 49.19
CA PHE A 11 14.55 -0.61 48.04
C PHE A 11 14.33 -1.57 46.86
N TYR A 12 14.30 -2.88 47.12
CA TYR A 12 14.08 -3.90 46.09
C TYR A 12 12.70 -3.77 45.44
N LYS A 13 11.66 -3.56 46.24
CA LYS A 13 10.28 -3.38 45.75
C LYS A 13 10.09 -2.05 44.98
N LYS A 14 10.88 -1.02 45.29
CA LYS A 14 10.89 0.26 44.58
C LYS A 14 11.62 0.16 43.24
N GLU A 15 12.74 -0.56 43.19
CA GLU A 15 13.47 -0.88 41.94
C GLU A 15 12.62 -1.75 41.00
N GLU A 16 11.97 -2.80 41.51
CA GLU A 16 11.11 -3.69 40.72
C GLU A 16 9.92 -2.94 40.08
N LYS A 17 9.31 -2.01 40.84
CA LYS A 17 8.21 -1.16 40.33
C LYS A 17 8.69 -0.17 39.26
N SER A 18 9.92 0.33 39.39
CA SER A 18 10.55 1.22 38.40
C SER A 18 10.90 0.46 37.11
N ILE A 19 11.49 -0.73 37.23
CA ILE A 19 11.85 -1.59 36.09
C ILE A 19 10.59 -2.05 35.33
N ARG A 20 9.52 -2.40 36.03
CA ARG A 20 8.24 -2.76 35.40
C ARG A 20 7.64 -1.63 34.57
N ASN A 21 7.76 -0.39 35.03
CA ASN A 21 7.27 0.78 34.30
C ASN A 21 8.14 1.11 33.09
N VAL A 22 9.46 0.93 33.19
CA VAL A 22 10.39 1.08 32.06
C VAL A 22 10.16 -0.02 31.01
N ALA A 23 9.95 -1.26 31.44
CA ALA A 23 9.64 -2.38 30.56
C ALA A 23 8.32 -2.17 29.80
N LEU A 24 7.29 -1.65 30.47
CA LEU A 24 6.02 -1.27 29.83
C LEU A 24 6.21 -0.18 28.78
N PHE A 25 7.02 0.84 29.05
CA PHE A 25 7.35 1.88 28.07
C PHE A 25 8.12 1.32 26.87
N PHE A 26 9.04 0.38 27.08
CA PHE A 26 9.82 -0.24 26.01
C PHE A 26 8.94 -1.14 25.11
N ILE A 27 7.99 -1.88 25.69
CA ILE A 27 7.00 -2.66 24.95
C ILE A 27 6.12 -1.75 24.09
N ILE A 28 5.68 -0.59 24.62
CA ILE A 28 4.90 0.39 23.85
C ILE A 28 5.71 0.89 22.65
N ILE A 29 6.99 1.25 22.84
CA ILE A 29 7.88 1.69 21.75
C ILE A 29 8.07 0.59 20.69
N LEU A 30 8.19 -0.68 21.10
CA LEU A 30 8.29 -1.80 20.16
C LEU A 30 7.00 -2.01 19.35
N THR A 31 5.82 -1.75 19.92
CA THR A 31 4.54 -1.80 19.17
C THR A 31 4.32 -0.62 18.22
N LEU A 32 5.04 0.49 18.43
CA LEU A 32 5.02 1.67 17.56
C LEU A 32 5.93 1.54 16.33
N LEU A 33 6.77 0.50 16.27
CA LEU A 33 7.43 0.07 15.03
C LEU A 33 6.38 -0.60 14.13
N GLY A 34 5.49 0.21 13.56
CA GLY A 34 4.54 -0.22 12.55
C GLY A 34 5.28 -0.83 11.36
N CYS A 35 4.71 -1.91 10.80
CA CYS A 35 5.25 -2.51 9.58
C CYS A 35 5.00 -1.54 8.41
N ASN A 36 6.03 -0.78 8.03
CA ASN A 36 6.00 0.18 6.95
C ASN A 36 6.08 -0.52 5.58
N ARG A 37 5.15 -1.42 5.26
CA ARG A 37 5.00 -1.97 3.89
C ARG A 37 4.15 -1.03 3.05
N LEU A 38 4.64 0.18 2.80
CA LEU A 38 4.14 1.02 1.72
C LEU A 38 5.36 1.35 0.86
N GLU A 39 5.66 0.49 -0.10
CA GLU A 39 6.69 0.77 -1.09
C GLU A 39 6.18 1.92 -1.97
N ASN A 40 6.69 3.12 -1.71
CA ASN A 40 6.48 4.28 -2.57
C ASN A 40 7.12 4.00 -3.94
N GLY A 41 6.54 4.58 -5.00
CA GLY A 41 7.05 4.41 -6.36
C GLY A 41 6.11 3.65 -7.30
N VAL A 42 6.65 3.26 -8.46
CA VAL A 42 5.89 2.65 -9.55
C VAL A 42 6.17 1.15 -9.57
N HIS A 43 5.11 0.35 -9.40
CA HIS A 43 5.15 -1.10 -9.41
C HIS A 43 4.35 -1.62 -10.58
N ILE A 44 4.99 -2.38 -11.46
CA ILE A 44 4.35 -2.94 -12.64
C ILE A 44 4.53 -4.44 -12.65
N TYR A 45 3.42 -5.17 -12.76
CA TYR A 45 3.40 -6.56 -13.13
C TYR A 45 2.90 -6.69 -14.57
N ASN A 46 3.73 -7.26 -15.43
CA ASN A 46 3.42 -7.39 -16.85
C ASN A 46 3.33 -8.85 -17.27
N ASN A 47 2.12 -9.29 -17.59
CA ASN A 47 1.82 -10.61 -18.17
C ASN A 47 1.20 -10.48 -19.57
N SER A 48 1.46 -9.36 -20.26
CA SER A 48 1.02 -9.09 -21.63
C SER A 48 2.23 -8.98 -22.56
N THR A 49 1.98 -8.94 -23.87
CA THR A 49 3.00 -8.75 -24.90
C THR A 49 3.42 -7.28 -25.07
N ALA A 50 2.67 -6.34 -24.50
CA ALA A 50 2.96 -4.90 -24.59
C ALA A 50 4.07 -4.45 -23.63
N THR A 51 4.89 -3.48 -24.06
CA THR A 51 5.92 -2.86 -23.23
C THR A 51 5.32 -1.97 -22.15
N SER A 52 5.81 -2.09 -20.90
CA SER A 52 5.34 -1.31 -19.75
C SER A 52 6.00 0.06 -19.56
N GLU A 53 7.05 0.36 -20.32
CA GLU A 53 7.90 1.56 -20.16
C GLU A 53 7.11 2.88 -20.24
N GLN A 54 6.14 2.98 -21.16
CA GLN A 54 5.31 4.18 -21.27
C GLN A 54 4.41 4.38 -20.05
N ALA A 55 3.83 3.31 -19.50
CA ALA A 55 3.07 3.40 -18.26
C ALA A 55 3.97 3.81 -17.09
N GLU A 56 5.18 3.27 -17.02
CA GLU A 56 6.16 3.63 -15.98
C GLU A 56 6.52 5.12 -16.04
N GLU A 57 6.75 5.66 -17.24
CA GLU A 57 7.01 7.07 -17.47
C GLU A 57 5.80 7.95 -17.10
N ILE A 58 4.58 7.53 -17.46
CA ILE A 58 3.34 8.26 -17.13
C ILE A 58 3.16 8.37 -15.61
N PHE A 59 3.35 7.27 -14.88
CA PHE A 59 3.16 7.25 -13.43
C PHE A 59 4.29 7.95 -12.67
N SER A 60 5.54 7.73 -13.07
CA SER A 60 6.70 8.32 -12.39
C SER A 60 6.78 9.84 -12.54
N ARG A 61 6.29 10.40 -13.66
CA ARG A 61 6.25 11.84 -13.90
C ARG A 61 5.06 12.55 -13.24
N ASP A 62 4.08 11.82 -12.71
CA ASP A 62 2.92 12.43 -12.08
C ASP A 62 3.19 12.76 -10.61
N ASP A 63 3.56 14.01 -10.36
CA ASP A 63 3.91 14.51 -9.02
C ASP A 63 2.75 14.47 -8.02
N ARG A 64 1.52 14.16 -8.44
CA ARG A 64 0.35 14.05 -7.57
C ARG A 64 0.29 12.68 -6.89
N LEU A 65 1.08 11.71 -7.36
CA LEU A 65 1.13 10.34 -6.86
C LEU A 65 2.18 10.16 -5.77
N VAL A 66 1.92 9.20 -4.89
CA VAL A 66 2.86 8.65 -3.90
C VAL A 66 3.35 7.28 -4.39
N SER A 67 2.43 6.48 -4.93
CA SER A 67 2.74 5.20 -5.56
C SER A 67 1.69 4.83 -6.60
N SER A 68 2.06 3.90 -7.48
CA SER A 68 1.16 3.31 -8.47
C SER A 68 1.46 1.83 -8.63
N ASN A 69 0.41 1.03 -8.64
CA ASN A 69 0.45 -0.38 -8.98
C ASN A 69 -0.24 -0.55 -10.32
N ALA A 70 0.39 -1.18 -11.30
CA ALA A 70 -0.22 -1.47 -12.59
C ALA A 70 -0.04 -2.94 -12.98
N ILE A 71 -1.13 -3.54 -13.45
CA ILE A 71 -1.18 -4.93 -13.87
C ILE A 71 -1.59 -4.97 -15.34
N PHE A 72 -0.72 -5.49 -16.18
CA PHE A 72 -0.99 -5.75 -17.59
C PHE A 72 -1.39 -7.22 -17.73
N ASN A 73 -2.61 -7.46 -18.22
CA ASN A 73 -3.12 -8.81 -18.44
C ASN A 73 -3.90 -8.85 -19.76
N ASP A 74 -3.43 -9.67 -20.71
CA ASP A 74 -4.01 -9.77 -22.06
C ASP A 74 -4.20 -8.38 -22.69
N ASN A 75 -5.46 -7.94 -22.83
CA ASN A 75 -5.87 -6.66 -23.40
C ASN A 75 -6.41 -5.68 -22.33
N LYS A 76 -6.03 -5.83 -21.06
CA LYS A 76 -6.46 -4.93 -19.97
C LYS A 76 -5.28 -4.39 -19.18
N ILE A 77 -5.38 -3.14 -18.79
CA ILE A 77 -4.47 -2.49 -17.84
C ILE A 77 -5.29 -2.04 -16.63
N ILE A 78 -5.00 -2.63 -15.47
CA ILE A 78 -5.65 -2.28 -14.21
C ILE A 78 -4.62 -1.62 -13.31
N SER A 79 -4.91 -0.39 -12.90
CA SER A 79 -4.02 0.38 -12.03
C SER A 79 -4.71 0.89 -10.77
N GLY A 80 -4.05 0.65 -9.63
CA GLY A 80 -4.36 1.28 -8.35
C GLY A 80 -3.33 2.38 -8.07
N VAL A 81 -3.78 3.61 -7.79
CA VAL A 81 -2.89 4.75 -7.55
C VAL A 81 -3.09 5.35 -6.17
N THR A 82 -1.98 5.53 -5.43
CA THR A 82 -2.00 6.25 -4.16
C THR A 82 -1.71 7.71 -4.43
N VAL A 83 -2.68 8.59 -4.18
CA VAL A 83 -2.50 10.05 -4.36
C VAL A 83 -1.98 10.73 -3.08
N LYS A 84 -1.21 11.81 -3.25
CA LYS A 84 -0.77 12.66 -2.14
C LYS A 84 -1.95 13.20 -1.34
N THR A 85 -1.77 13.44 -0.04
CA THR A 85 -2.82 13.87 0.88
C THR A 85 -3.61 15.08 0.38
N PHE A 86 -2.93 16.13 -0.07
CA PHE A 86 -3.59 17.34 -0.61
C PHE A 86 -4.23 17.13 -1.99
N SER A 87 -3.83 16.09 -2.72
CA SER A 87 -4.40 15.73 -4.02
C SER A 87 -5.67 14.88 -3.90
N ARG A 88 -6.03 14.43 -2.69
CA ARG A 88 -7.20 13.56 -2.45
C ARG A 88 -8.53 14.20 -2.85
N PHE A 89 -8.64 15.53 -2.77
CA PHE A 89 -9.85 16.26 -3.18
C PHE A 89 -10.08 16.25 -4.71
N ARG A 90 -9.07 15.82 -5.49
CA ARG A 90 -9.11 15.77 -6.95
C ARG A 90 -8.88 14.35 -7.48
N LYS A 91 -9.18 13.32 -6.69
CA LYS A 91 -8.99 11.90 -7.06
C LYS A 91 -9.60 11.57 -8.41
N GLU A 92 -10.89 11.86 -8.60
CA GLU A 92 -11.57 11.57 -9.87
C GLU A 92 -10.91 12.25 -11.08
N LYS A 93 -10.42 13.50 -10.89
CA LYS A 93 -9.71 14.21 -11.94
C LYS A 93 -8.38 13.53 -12.26
N ILE A 94 -7.63 13.13 -11.24
CA ILE A 94 -6.36 12.41 -11.39
C ILE A 94 -6.58 11.07 -12.10
N GLU A 95 -7.60 10.32 -11.72
CA GLU A 95 -7.98 9.05 -12.37
C GLU A 95 -8.31 9.27 -13.84
N LYS A 96 -9.15 10.26 -14.17
CA LYS A 96 -9.50 10.60 -15.56
C LYS A 96 -8.29 11.03 -16.37
N ASP A 97 -7.43 11.89 -15.80
CA ASP A 97 -6.20 12.37 -16.45
C ASP A 97 -5.24 11.21 -16.77
N LEU A 98 -4.99 10.33 -15.79
CA LEU A 98 -4.11 9.17 -15.95
C LEU A 98 -4.70 8.15 -16.93
N LYS A 99 -6.00 7.88 -16.84
CA LYS A 99 -6.72 7.00 -17.78
C LYS A 99 -6.61 7.51 -19.21
N LYS A 100 -6.70 8.83 -19.42
CA LYS A 100 -6.54 9.44 -20.75
C LYS A 100 -5.13 9.23 -21.30
N LYS A 101 -4.10 9.55 -20.51
CA LYS A 101 -2.68 9.35 -20.91
C LYS A 101 -2.38 7.88 -21.25
N LEU A 102 -2.87 6.95 -20.43
CA LEU A 102 -2.70 5.52 -20.69
C LEU A 102 -3.45 5.05 -21.93
N LYS A 103 -4.65 5.59 -22.21
CA LYS A 103 -5.41 5.25 -23.42
C LYS A 103 -4.72 5.76 -24.69
N GLU A 104 -4.04 6.90 -24.61
CA GLU A 104 -3.22 7.41 -25.71
C GLU A 104 -1.99 6.54 -25.97
N ALA A 105 -1.36 6.01 -24.91
CA ALA A 105 -0.22 5.09 -25.02
C ALA A 105 -0.62 3.67 -25.45
N TYR A 106 -1.77 3.18 -24.98
CA TYR A 106 -2.26 1.81 -25.16
C TYR A 106 -3.70 1.79 -25.68
N PRO A 107 -3.94 2.16 -26.95
CA PRO A 107 -5.29 2.32 -27.50
C PRO A 107 -6.06 1.00 -27.59
N GLU A 108 -5.37 -0.12 -27.74
CA GLU A 108 -5.93 -1.47 -27.85
C GLU A 108 -6.33 -2.08 -26.49
N PHE A 109 -5.97 -1.43 -25.38
CA PHE A 109 -6.18 -1.95 -24.03
C PHE A 109 -7.41 -1.32 -23.35
N GLU A 110 -8.15 -2.14 -22.62
CA GLU A 110 -9.15 -1.66 -21.66
C GLU A 110 -8.44 -1.09 -20.43
N ILE A 111 -8.49 0.24 -20.28
CA ILE A 111 -7.80 0.95 -19.20
C ILE A 111 -8.74 1.20 -18.00
N VAL A 112 -8.29 0.75 -16.84
CA VAL A 112 -8.89 1.01 -15.54
C VAL A 112 -7.84 1.66 -14.63
N VAL A 113 -8.18 2.83 -14.09
CA VAL A 113 -7.36 3.53 -13.08
C VAL A 113 -8.28 3.89 -11.92
N SER A 114 -7.87 3.55 -10.70
CA SER A 114 -8.61 3.92 -9.49
C SER A 114 -7.67 4.32 -8.36
N ALA A 115 -8.03 5.39 -7.65
CA ALA A 115 -7.40 5.87 -6.44
C ALA A 115 -8.15 5.44 -5.17
N ASP A 116 -9.03 4.45 -5.30
CA ASP A 116 -9.70 3.80 -4.19
C ASP A 116 -8.73 2.86 -3.44
N ASN A 117 -8.79 2.91 -2.11
CA ASN A 117 -7.86 2.18 -1.26
C ASN A 117 -8.01 0.65 -1.41
N LYS A 118 -9.21 0.15 -1.70
CA LYS A 118 -9.48 -1.27 -1.91
C LYS A 118 -8.79 -1.75 -3.18
N ILE A 119 -8.91 -0.98 -4.27
CA ILE A 119 -8.25 -1.29 -5.55
C ILE A 119 -6.73 -1.22 -5.40
N VAL A 120 -6.21 -0.20 -4.73
CA VAL A 120 -4.77 -0.06 -4.43
C VAL A 120 -4.26 -1.26 -3.63
N HIS A 121 -5.00 -1.71 -2.61
CA HIS A 121 -4.62 -2.85 -1.79
C HIS A 121 -4.59 -4.16 -2.59
N MET A 122 -5.64 -4.45 -3.35
CA MET A 122 -5.72 -5.68 -4.15
C MET A 122 -4.64 -5.71 -5.24
N THR A 123 -4.41 -4.59 -5.94
CA THR A 123 -3.35 -4.50 -6.96
C THR A 123 -1.96 -4.63 -6.35
N SER A 124 -1.70 -4.02 -5.19
CA SER A 124 -0.43 -4.18 -4.46
C SER A 124 -0.20 -5.64 -4.05
N LYS A 125 -1.24 -6.31 -3.54
CA LYS A 125 -1.15 -7.70 -3.10
C LYS A 125 -0.84 -8.63 -4.27
N LEU A 126 -1.51 -8.43 -5.41
CA LEU A 126 -1.26 -9.16 -6.63
C LEU A 126 0.19 -9.06 -7.12
N ILE A 127 0.77 -7.86 -7.09
CA ILE A 127 2.17 -7.65 -7.50
C ILE A 127 3.13 -8.33 -6.51
N GLN A 128 2.84 -8.29 -5.21
CA GLN A 128 3.70 -8.91 -4.18
C GLN A 128 3.66 -10.43 -4.20
N ASP A 129 2.47 -11.01 -4.37
CA ASP A 129 2.29 -12.46 -4.22
C ASP A 129 2.85 -13.24 -5.43
N LYS A 130 3.03 -12.61 -6.61
CA LYS A 130 3.61 -13.18 -7.86
C LYS A 130 3.08 -14.57 -8.26
N ASP A 131 2.00 -15.05 -7.64
CA ASP A 131 1.46 -16.39 -7.85
C ASP A 131 0.46 -16.36 -9.01
N ASP A 132 1.01 -16.57 -10.19
CA ASP A 132 0.31 -16.55 -11.49
C ASP A 132 -0.94 -17.46 -11.49
N LYS A 133 -0.96 -18.50 -10.65
CA LYS A 133 -2.07 -19.47 -10.54
C LYS A 133 -3.40 -18.87 -10.07
N ASN A 134 -3.38 -17.76 -9.35
CA ASN A 134 -4.60 -17.11 -8.83
C ASN A 134 -4.90 -15.75 -9.48
N LEU A 135 -4.01 -15.27 -10.36
CA LEU A 135 -4.07 -13.94 -10.97
C LEU A 135 -5.41 -13.67 -11.67
N GLY A 136 -5.91 -14.63 -12.44
CA GLY A 136 -7.19 -14.50 -13.13
C GLY A 136 -8.41 -14.43 -12.20
N LYS A 137 -8.38 -15.07 -11.02
CA LYS A 137 -9.49 -15.01 -10.05
C LYS A 137 -9.52 -13.67 -9.33
N GLU A 138 -8.34 -13.20 -8.91
CA GLU A 138 -8.20 -11.92 -8.21
C GLU A 138 -8.45 -10.73 -9.15
N LEU A 139 -8.00 -10.79 -10.41
CA LEU A 139 -8.36 -9.79 -11.43
C LEU A 139 -9.87 -9.72 -11.67
N LYS A 140 -10.56 -10.87 -11.74
CA LYS A 140 -12.03 -10.90 -11.85
C LYS A 140 -12.69 -10.23 -10.65
N ALA A 141 -12.18 -10.48 -9.43
CA ALA A 141 -12.69 -9.81 -8.23
C ALA A 141 -12.51 -8.28 -8.32
N ILE A 142 -11.36 -7.79 -8.79
CA ILE A 142 -11.14 -6.35 -8.99
C ILE A 142 -12.11 -5.77 -10.01
N VAL A 143 -12.30 -6.44 -11.15
CA VAL A 143 -13.21 -5.98 -12.21
C VAL A 143 -14.67 -5.98 -11.73
N SER A 144 -15.10 -6.98 -10.96
CA SER A 144 -16.45 -7.01 -10.39
C SER A 144 -16.71 -5.85 -9.44
N LEU A 145 -15.74 -5.51 -8.59
CA LEU A 145 -15.86 -4.40 -7.65
C LEU A 145 -15.99 -3.05 -8.36
N LEU A 146 -15.28 -2.87 -9.47
CA LEU A 146 -15.39 -1.67 -10.28
C LEU A 146 -16.76 -1.54 -10.96
N LYS A 147 -17.42 -2.67 -11.28
CA LYS A 147 -18.75 -2.68 -11.88
C LYS A 147 -19.88 -2.43 -10.87
N GLU A 148 -19.66 -2.70 -9.58
CA GLU A 148 -20.65 -2.46 -8.53
C GLU A 148 -20.70 -0.99 -8.07
N GLU A 149 -19.57 -0.29 -8.17
CA GLU A 149 -19.45 1.14 -7.81
C GLU A 149 -19.83 2.09 -8.96
N THR A 150 -20.11 1.58 -10.17
CA THR A 150 -20.50 2.37 -11.35
C THR A 150 -21.97 2.20 -11.67
#